data_AF-A0A3P7KZ27-F1
#
_entry.id   AF-A0A3P7KZ27-F1
#
_cell.length_a   1.000
_cell.length_b   1.000
_cell.length_c   1.000
_cell.angle_alpha   90.00
_cell.angle_beta   90.00
_cell.angle_gamma   90.00
#
_symmetry.space_group_name_H-M   'P 1'
#
loop_
_entity.id
_entity.type
_entity.pdbx_description
1 polymer ?
#
loop_
_entity_poly.entity_id
_entity_poly.type
_entity_poly.pdbx_seq_one_letter_code
_entity_poly.pdbx_strand_id
1 'polypeptide(L)'
;MSSKKTADFESDSSVSFNDADEELQSENAQQKKGGCMGCLRENLFVILILIGVAVGFGIGFGVRKLNPSPVAITWIGVLLICIAFGLAARKAGDIGKAFLDFFRSLAGVVLNLVNAFLQCTPVGVAFMIASAILNVEDIKAAFAGLGMFVLTVTAGLGILFFLFLIVYGAFALRNPFPFLRYNVKAWFISFATTSPIVSLPEMFDGCDQYGVDQTVSRFSLPLTATLLASGPAVFISAAAIFVAQTAPEMPSVGTLVIIW
;
A
#
# COMPACT_ATOMS: atom_id res chain seq x y z
N MET A 1 -4.41 -42.18 -89.40
CA MET A 1 -3.40 -43.13 -88.91
C MET A 1 -2.49 -42.38 -87.96
N SER A 2 -2.59 -42.72 -86.67
CA SER A 2 -1.61 -42.44 -85.61
C SER A 2 -1.39 -41.00 -85.09
N SER A 3 -1.29 -40.94 -83.75
CA SER A 3 -0.69 -39.92 -82.89
C SER A 3 -1.41 -38.57 -82.71
N LYS A 4 -2.01 -38.32 -81.54
CA LYS A 4 -1.42 -37.87 -80.25
C LYS A 4 -1.29 -36.34 -80.20
N LYS A 5 -1.87 -35.76 -79.14
CA LYS A 5 -1.60 -34.42 -78.56
C LYS A 5 -2.50 -33.27 -79.05
N THR A 6 -3.58 -33.03 -78.30
CA THR A 6 -4.07 -31.70 -77.81
C THR A 6 -5.50 -31.84 -77.27
N ALA A 7 -5.66 -32.27 -76.02
CA ALA A 7 -6.85 -32.06 -75.19
C ALA A 7 -6.59 -32.53 -73.74
N ASP A 8 -5.46 -32.11 -73.17
CA ASP A 8 -5.16 -32.28 -71.73
C ASP A 8 -4.79 -30.90 -71.17
N PHE A 9 -5.79 -30.03 -70.99
CA PHE A 9 -5.63 -28.85 -70.12
C PHE A 9 -6.99 -28.32 -69.60
N GLU A 10 -7.96 -29.22 -69.41
CA GLU A 10 -9.32 -28.83 -68.99
C GLU A 10 -9.81 -29.66 -67.79
N SER A 11 -8.91 -29.90 -66.83
CA SER A 11 -9.24 -30.53 -65.55
C SER A 11 -8.35 -30.09 -64.38
N ASP A 12 -7.74 -28.90 -64.44
CA ASP A 12 -6.83 -28.41 -63.39
C ASP A 12 -7.10 -26.95 -62.95
N SER A 13 -8.17 -26.33 -63.47
CA SER A 13 -8.54 -24.93 -63.14
C SER A 13 -9.81 -24.80 -62.28
N SER A 14 -10.52 -25.89 -62.01
CA SER A 14 -11.70 -25.91 -61.12
C SER A 14 -11.39 -26.30 -59.67
N VAL A 15 -10.16 -26.73 -59.38
CA VAL A 15 -9.74 -27.12 -58.02
C VAL A 15 -9.19 -25.93 -57.23
N SER A 16 -8.75 -24.84 -57.88
CA SER A 16 -8.14 -23.70 -57.16
C SER A 16 -9.11 -22.59 -56.73
N PHE A 17 -10.40 -22.67 -57.09
CA PHE A 17 -11.39 -21.62 -56.73
C PHE A 17 -12.31 -22.03 -55.56
N ASN A 18 -12.51 -23.34 -55.33
CA ASN A 18 -13.32 -23.81 -54.20
C ASN A 18 -12.55 -23.83 -52.87
N ASP A 19 -11.24 -24.12 -52.89
CA ASP A 19 -10.44 -24.13 -51.66
C ASP A 19 -10.25 -22.71 -51.09
N ALA A 20 -10.15 -21.70 -51.96
CA ALA A 20 -10.06 -20.30 -51.55
C ALA A 20 -11.38 -19.76 -50.97
N ASP A 21 -12.53 -20.22 -51.49
CA ASP A 21 -13.85 -19.83 -50.97
C ASP A 21 -14.22 -20.58 -49.67
N GLU A 22 -13.75 -21.82 -49.48
CA GLU A 22 -13.90 -22.54 -48.20
C GLU A 22 -13.01 -21.95 -47.09
N GLU A 23 -11.78 -21.51 -47.41
CA GLU A 23 -10.93 -20.81 -46.43
C GLU A 23 -11.51 -19.43 -46.05
N LEU A 24 -12.02 -18.64 -47.01
CA LEU A 24 -12.64 -17.33 -46.73
C LEU A 24 -13.97 -17.42 -45.97
N GLN A 25 -14.74 -18.50 -46.17
CA GLN A 25 -15.94 -18.78 -45.38
C GLN A 25 -15.63 -19.30 -43.99
N SER A 26 -14.51 -20.04 -43.81
CA SER A 26 -14.07 -20.51 -42.50
C SER A 26 -13.55 -19.37 -41.60
N GLU A 27 -12.84 -18.37 -42.16
CA GLU A 27 -12.42 -17.17 -41.42
C GLU A 27 -13.62 -16.29 -41.01
N ASN A 28 -14.58 -16.06 -41.92
CA ASN A 28 -15.78 -15.28 -41.61
C ASN A 28 -16.75 -16.01 -40.65
N ALA A 29 -16.75 -17.34 -40.63
CA ALA A 29 -17.55 -18.13 -39.68
C ALA A 29 -16.94 -18.20 -38.27
N GLN A 30 -15.61 -18.12 -38.14
CA GLN A 30 -14.95 -17.99 -36.84
C GLN A 30 -15.06 -16.58 -36.25
N GLN A 31 -15.17 -15.54 -37.08
CA GLN A 31 -15.40 -14.17 -36.61
C GLN A 31 -16.81 -13.93 -36.03
N LYS A 32 -17.74 -14.89 -36.19
CA LYS A 32 -19.15 -14.77 -35.78
C LYS A 32 -19.53 -15.52 -34.49
N LYS A 33 -18.56 -16.03 -33.73
CA LYS A 33 -18.75 -16.63 -32.39
C LYS A 33 -17.89 -15.95 -31.33
N GLY A 34 -18.24 -14.71 -31.04
CA GLY A 34 -17.67 -13.92 -29.93
C GLY A 34 -18.65 -12.84 -29.46
N GLY A 35 -19.94 -13.20 -29.33
CA GLY A 35 -20.99 -12.26 -28.92
C GLY A 35 -20.67 -11.55 -27.61
N CYS A 36 -20.97 -10.25 -27.53
CA CYS A 36 -20.88 -9.31 -26.39
C CYS A 36 -19.57 -9.32 -25.56
N MET A 37 -19.10 -10.48 -25.11
CA MET A 37 -17.83 -10.78 -24.44
C MET A 37 -16.58 -10.54 -25.30
N GLY A 38 -16.65 -10.59 -26.64
CA GLY A 38 -15.50 -10.24 -27.51
C GLY A 38 -15.18 -8.75 -27.46
N CYS A 39 -16.21 -7.93 -27.69
CA CYS A 39 -16.13 -6.47 -27.59
C CYS A 39 -15.80 -5.99 -26.16
N LEU A 40 -16.29 -6.71 -25.14
CA LEU A 40 -15.96 -6.47 -23.72
C LEU A 40 -14.50 -6.76 -23.37
N ARG A 41 -13.85 -7.71 -24.05
CA ARG A 41 -12.44 -8.06 -23.81
C ARG A 41 -11.48 -7.12 -24.55
N GLU A 42 -11.86 -6.65 -25.74
CA GLU A 42 -11.11 -5.69 -26.55
C GLU A 42 -11.20 -4.26 -26.00
N ASN A 43 -12.32 -3.90 -25.37
CA ASN A 43 -12.51 -2.62 -24.69
C ASN A 43 -12.46 -2.74 -23.16
N LEU A 44 -11.93 -3.84 -22.62
CA LEU A 44 -11.90 -4.12 -21.18
C LEU A 44 -11.22 -2.99 -20.41
N PHE A 45 -10.16 -2.41 -20.98
CA PHE A 45 -9.45 -1.28 -20.41
C PHE A 45 -10.32 -0.01 -20.35
N VAL A 46 -11.09 0.28 -21.41
CA VAL A 46 -12.02 1.42 -21.46
C VAL A 46 -13.20 1.22 -20.52
N ILE A 47 -13.72 -0.01 -20.43
CA ILE A 47 -14.80 -0.37 -19.49
C ILE A 47 -14.30 -0.26 -18.04
N LEU A 48 -13.08 -0.70 -17.74
CA LEU A 48 -12.44 -0.52 -16.43
C LEU A 48 -12.27 0.96 -16.09
N ILE A 49 -11.88 1.80 -17.05
CA ILE A 49 -11.79 3.25 -16.86
C ILE A 49 -13.17 3.85 -16.62
N LEU A 50 -14.20 3.48 -17.40
CA LEU A 50 -15.55 3.99 -17.23
C LEU A 50 -16.17 3.56 -15.90
N ILE A 51 -15.94 2.32 -15.46
CA ILE A 51 -16.34 1.84 -14.13
C ILE A 51 -15.55 2.60 -13.06
N GLY A 52 -14.24 2.78 -13.23
CA GLY A 52 -13.41 3.56 -12.31
C GLY A 52 -13.85 5.01 -12.19
N VAL A 53 -14.24 5.65 -13.30
CA VAL A 53 -14.80 7.01 -13.33
C VAL A 53 -16.18 7.04 -12.68
N ALA A 54 -17.06 6.07 -12.94
CA ALA A 54 -18.39 6.01 -12.33
C ALA A 54 -18.32 5.75 -10.82
N VAL A 55 -17.46 4.85 -10.37
CA VAL A 55 -17.16 4.59 -8.96
C VAL A 55 -16.51 5.82 -8.32
N GLY A 56 -15.56 6.46 -9.01
CA GLY A 56 -14.96 7.72 -8.57
C GLY A 56 -15.96 8.85 -8.43
N PHE A 57 -16.95 8.95 -9.33
CA PHE A 57 -18.04 9.92 -9.26
C PHE A 57 -19.01 9.61 -8.12
N GLY A 58 -19.34 8.33 -7.90
CA GLY A 58 -20.20 7.88 -6.80
C GLY A 58 -19.59 8.11 -5.44
N ILE A 59 -18.31 7.74 -5.28
CA ILE A 59 -17.52 8.04 -4.08
C ILE A 59 -17.37 9.57 -3.93
N GLY A 60 -17.09 10.29 -5.02
CA GLY A 60 -16.97 11.75 -5.02
C GLY A 60 -18.23 12.47 -4.55
N PHE A 61 -19.42 12.06 -5.00
CA PHE A 61 -20.69 12.62 -4.55
C PHE A 61 -21.04 12.22 -3.10
N GLY A 62 -20.67 11.01 -2.67
CA GLY A 62 -20.83 10.56 -1.27
C GLY A 62 -19.93 11.32 -0.30
N VAL A 63 -18.66 11.51 -0.69
CA VAL A 63 -17.63 12.22 0.07
C VAL A 63 -17.88 13.74 0.07
N ARG A 64 -18.53 14.31 -0.96
CA ARG A 64 -18.92 15.73 -0.99
C ARG A 64 -19.85 16.11 0.17
N LYS A 65 -20.67 15.18 0.68
CA LYS A 65 -21.52 15.42 1.87
C LYS A 65 -20.74 15.50 3.19
N LEU A 66 -19.46 15.11 3.19
CA LEU A 66 -18.60 15.12 4.38
C LEU A 66 -17.73 16.39 4.51
N ASN A 67 -17.84 17.31 3.54
CA ASN A 67 -17.02 18.54 3.43
C ASN A 67 -15.51 18.30 3.74
N PRO A 68 -14.85 17.34 3.08
CA PRO A 68 -13.43 17.07 3.30
C PRO A 68 -12.57 18.26 2.86
N SER A 69 -11.42 18.43 3.52
CA SER A 69 -10.47 19.45 3.12
C SER A 69 -9.97 19.18 1.69
N PRO A 70 -9.94 20.20 0.79
CA PRO A 70 -9.48 20.02 -0.59
C PRO A 70 -8.07 19.42 -0.67
N VAL A 71 -7.22 19.79 0.29
CA VAL A 71 -5.82 19.35 0.40
C VAL A 71 -5.73 17.85 0.65
N ALA A 72 -6.56 17.29 1.54
CA ALA A 72 -6.53 15.86 1.84
C ALA A 72 -6.89 14.99 0.62
N ILE A 73 -7.90 15.42 -0.14
CA ILE A 73 -8.32 14.73 -1.36
C ILE A 73 -7.17 14.71 -2.38
N THR A 74 -6.43 15.82 -2.50
CA THR A 74 -5.24 15.88 -3.37
C THR A 74 -4.18 14.87 -2.95
N TRP A 75 -3.85 14.78 -1.67
CA TRP A 75 -2.83 13.83 -1.19
C TRP A 75 -3.22 12.37 -1.42
N ILE A 76 -4.46 12.00 -1.13
CA ILE A 76 -4.96 10.64 -1.38
C ILE A 76 -4.94 10.34 -2.88
N GLY A 77 -5.35 11.30 -3.72
CA GLY A 77 -5.30 11.17 -5.18
C GLY A 77 -3.88 10.97 -5.70
N VAL A 78 -2.92 11.75 -5.20
CA VAL A 78 -1.49 11.61 -5.53
C VAL A 78 -0.96 10.23 -5.11
N LEU A 79 -1.33 9.73 -3.93
CA LEU A 79 -0.93 8.40 -3.48
C LEU A 79 -1.47 7.29 -4.40
N LEU A 80 -2.76 7.34 -4.73
CA LEU A 80 -3.40 6.33 -5.60
C LEU A 80 -2.78 6.31 -6.99
N ILE A 81 -2.52 7.49 -7.58
CA ILE A 81 -1.91 7.56 -8.91
C ILE A 81 -0.45 7.07 -8.87
N CYS A 82 0.32 7.40 -7.83
CA CYS A 82 1.69 6.88 -7.67
C CYS A 82 1.73 5.36 -7.57
N ILE A 83 0.81 4.74 -6.80
CA ILE A 83 0.71 3.28 -6.70
C ILE A 83 0.34 2.66 -8.05
N ALA A 84 -0.64 3.23 -8.75
CA ALA A 84 -1.06 2.75 -10.06
C ALA A 84 0.08 2.81 -11.10
N PHE A 85 0.80 3.94 -11.16
CA PHE A 85 1.98 4.08 -12.02
C PHE A 85 3.10 3.11 -11.65
N GLY A 86 3.37 2.92 -10.36
CA GLY A 86 4.38 1.96 -9.90
C GLY A 86 4.05 0.52 -10.30
N LEU A 87 2.78 0.11 -10.17
CA LEU A 87 2.31 -1.22 -10.60
C LEU A 87 2.35 -1.38 -12.13
N ALA A 88 1.93 -0.35 -12.87
CA ALA A 88 1.97 -0.35 -14.33
C ALA A 88 3.40 -0.43 -14.87
N ALA A 89 4.33 0.36 -14.30
CA ALA A 89 5.75 0.31 -14.64
C ALA A 89 6.38 -1.06 -14.34
N ARG A 90 6.02 -1.68 -13.20
CA ARG A 90 6.46 -3.05 -12.88
C ARG A 90 5.93 -4.08 -13.87
N LYS A 91 4.68 -3.94 -14.32
CA LYS A 91 4.06 -4.85 -15.31
C LYS A 91 4.63 -4.67 -16.73
N ALA A 92 5.15 -3.48 -17.06
CA ALA A 92 5.79 -3.19 -18.34
C ALA A 92 7.12 -3.93 -18.56
N GLY A 93 7.63 -4.65 -17.56
CA GLY A 93 8.82 -5.48 -17.68
C GLY A 93 10.07 -4.66 -18.00
N ASP A 94 10.83 -5.08 -19.01
CA ASP A 94 12.10 -4.46 -19.37
C ASP A 94 11.99 -2.99 -19.79
N ILE A 95 10.86 -2.60 -20.40
CA ILE A 95 10.59 -1.21 -20.78
C ILE A 95 10.43 -0.32 -19.54
N GLY A 96 9.85 -0.85 -18.46
CA GLY A 96 9.63 -0.13 -17.21
C GLY A 96 10.88 -0.04 -16.32
N LYS A 97 11.95 -0.77 -16.63
CA LYS A 97 13.13 -0.87 -15.77
C LYS A 97 13.85 0.46 -15.58
N ALA A 98 14.09 1.20 -16.66
CA ALA A 98 14.74 2.53 -16.60
C ALA A 98 13.93 3.53 -15.75
N PHE A 99 12.60 3.47 -15.82
CA PHE A 99 11.71 4.29 -15.00
C PHE A 99 11.84 3.93 -13.51
N LEU A 100 11.79 2.64 -13.17
CA LEU A 100 11.93 2.19 -11.78
C LEU A 100 13.32 2.52 -11.20
N ASP A 101 14.38 2.33 -11.98
CA ASP A 101 15.76 2.63 -11.56
C ASP A 101 15.99 4.13 -11.33
N PHE A 102 15.37 4.99 -12.15
CA PHE A 102 15.35 6.44 -11.92
C PHE A 102 14.70 6.79 -10.57
N PHE A 103 13.48 6.30 -10.31
CA PHE A 103 12.79 6.60 -9.04
C PHE A 103 13.50 5.99 -7.83
N ARG A 104 14.15 4.84 -7.99
CA ARG A 104 14.97 4.23 -6.94
C ARG A 104 16.18 5.10 -6.59
N SER A 105 16.86 5.63 -7.61
CA SER A 105 18.00 6.54 -7.42
C SER A 105 17.55 7.86 -6.80
N LEU A 106 16.42 8.41 -7.28
CA LEU A 106 15.81 9.61 -6.72
C LEU A 106 15.45 9.45 -5.24
N ALA A 107 14.82 8.32 -4.87
CA ALA A 107 14.52 8.02 -3.47
C ALA A 107 15.79 7.98 -2.61
N GLY A 108 16.89 7.41 -3.11
CA GLY A 108 18.19 7.44 -2.44
C GLY A 108 18.72 8.86 -2.21
N VAL A 109 18.62 9.73 -3.22
CA VAL A 109 19.01 11.14 -3.10
C VAL A 109 18.13 11.89 -2.09
N VAL A 110 16.81 11.68 -2.13
CA VAL A 110 15.87 12.28 -1.18
C VAL A 110 16.15 11.81 0.25
N LEU A 111 16.44 10.53 0.46
CA LEU A 111 16.80 10.01 1.78
C LEU A 111 18.10 10.63 2.31
N ASN A 112 19.11 10.83 1.47
CA ASN A 112 20.33 11.53 1.86
C ASN A 112 20.05 12.98 2.24
N LEU A 113 19.19 13.67 1.49
CA LEU A 113 18.77 15.04 1.81
C LEU A 113 18.02 15.08 3.15
N VAL A 114 17.07 14.17 3.38
CA VAL A 114 16.35 14.05 4.66
C VAL A 114 17.31 13.79 5.82
N ASN A 115 18.31 12.92 5.64
CA ASN A 115 19.34 12.67 6.66
C ASN A 115 20.15 13.94 6.99
N ALA A 116 20.51 14.73 5.98
CA ALA A 116 21.18 16.01 6.21
C ALA A 116 20.29 16.99 6.98
N PHE A 117 18.99 17.07 6.66
CA PHE A 117 18.04 17.88 7.44
C PHE A 117 17.88 17.37 8.87
N LEU A 118 17.86 16.06 9.10
CA LEU A 118 17.77 15.46 10.44
C LEU A 118 18.94 15.83 11.34
N GLN A 119 20.14 16.05 10.78
CA GLN A 119 21.30 16.54 11.52
C GLN A 119 21.12 17.99 12.00
N CYS A 120 20.34 18.79 11.28
CA CYS A 120 20.01 20.18 11.65
C CYS A 120 18.79 20.28 12.58
N THR A 121 17.93 19.27 12.61
CA THR A 121 16.75 19.17 13.48
C THR A 121 16.98 19.50 14.95
N PRO A 122 18.05 19.04 15.66
CA PRO A 122 18.23 19.36 17.08
C PRO A 122 18.26 20.88 17.36
N VAL A 123 18.88 21.65 16.46
CA VAL A 123 18.91 23.11 16.58
C VAL A 123 17.52 23.70 16.32
N GLY A 124 16.85 23.27 15.25
CA GLY A 124 15.50 23.76 14.91
C GLY A 124 14.46 23.46 16.01
N VAL A 125 14.50 22.25 16.57
CA VAL A 125 13.60 21.84 17.66
C VAL A 125 13.88 22.62 18.93
N ALA A 126 15.15 22.91 19.27
CA ALA A 126 15.48 23.73 20.43
C ALA A 126 14.84 25.13 20.36
N PHE A 127 14.92 25.79 19.20
CA PHE A 127 14.28 27.10 19.00
C PHE A 127 12.74 27.01 18.98
N MET A 128 12.17 25.96 18.38
CA MET A 128 10.72 25.74 18.39
C MET A 128 10.18 25.54 19.82
N ILE A 129 10.87 24.75 20.64
CA ILE A 129 10.48 24.56 22.05
C ILE A 129 10.62 25.87 22.83
N ALA A 130 11.72 26.60 22.66
CA ALA A 130 11.91 27.90 23.30
C ALA A 130 10.77 28.87 22.94
N SER A 131 10.42 28.96 21.65
CA SER A 131 9.30 29.79 21.17
C SER A 131 7.96 29.32 21.73
N ALA A 132 7.71 28.01 21.83
CA ALA A 132 6.49 27.48 22.38
C ALA A 132 6.32 27.84 23.87
N ILE A 133 7.39 27.72 24.67
CA ILE A 133 7.36 28.04 26.11
C ILE A 133 7.11 29.53 26.34
N LEU A 134 7.69 30.42 25.52
CA LEU A 134 7.51 31.87 25.65
C LEU A 134 6.06 32.33 25.41
N ASN A 135 5.26 31.58 24.65
CA ASN A 135 3.87 31.92 24.34
C ASN A 135 2.85 31.30 25.31
N VAL A 136 3.29 30.52 26.30
CA VAL A 136 2.40 29.85 27.25
C VAL A 136 2.29 30.67 28.54
N GLU A 137 1.10 31.19 28.82
CA GLU A 137 0.82 31.94 30.06
C GLU A 137 0.75 31.03 31.30
N ASP A 138 0.26 29.79 31.15
CA ASP A 138 0.20 28.79 32.23
C ASP A 138 1.01 27.53 31.90
N ILE A 139 2.25 27.53 32.38
CA ILE A 139 3.20 26.43 32.20
C ILE A 139 2.67 25.12 32.81
N LYS A 140 1.94 25.18 33.93
CA LYS A 140 1.44 23.97 34.60
C LYS A 140 0.36 23.30 33.77
N ALA A 141 -0.55 24.09 33.18
CA ALA A 141 -1.59 23.57 32.30
C ALA A 141 -0.99 22.93 31.04
N ALA A 142 0.04 23.52 30.45
CA ALA A 142 0.72 22.96 29.28
C ALA A 142 1.42 21.62 29.58
N PHE A 143 2.16 21.52 30.69
CA PHE A 143 2.78 20.27 31.10
C PHE A 143 1.74 19.19 31.47
N ALA A 144 0.61 19.57 32.08
CA ALA A 144 -0.48 18.65 32.35
C ALA A 144 -1.11 18.12 31.05
N GLY A 145 -1.33 18.98 30.05
CA GLY A 145 -1.81 18.58 28.72
C GLY A 145 -0.86 17.62 28.02
N LEU A 146 0.45 17.90 28.06
CA LEU A 146 1.47 17.01 27.50
C LEU A 146 1.52 15.66 28.26
N GLY A 147 1.40 15.68 29.58
CA GLY A 147 1.32 14.47 30.40
C GLY A 147 0.11 13.61 30.05
N MET A 148 -1.06 14.22 29.85
CA MET A 148 -2.27 13.53 29.38
C MET A 148 -2.06 12.94 27.99
N PHE A 149 -1.43 13.66 27.07
CA PHE A 149 -1.09 13.14 25.74
C PHE A 149 -0.20 11.89 25.81
N VAL A 150 0.88 11.93 26.61
CA VAL A 150 1.76 10.76 26.82
C VAL A 150 0.98 9.59 27.39
N LEU A 151 0.15 9.81 28.40
CA LEU A 151 -0.71 8.77 28.98
C LEU A 151 -1.68 8.18 27.95
N THR A 152 -2.31 9.01 27.10
CA THR A 152 -3.21 8.54 26.04
C THR A 152 -2.48 7.67 25.03
N VAL A 153 -1.28 8.07 24.59
CA VAL A 153 -0.47 7.27 23.65
C VAL A 153 -0.04 5.95 24.30
N THR A 154 0.47 5.98 25.53
CA THR A 154 0.87 4.76 26.25
C THR A 154 -0.30 3.82 26.48
N ALA A 155 -1.47 4.35 26.87
CA ALA A 155 -2.69 3.57 27.02
C ALA A 155 -3.15 2.98 25.67
N GLY A 156 -3.09 3.75 24.57
CA GLY A 156 -3.42 3.28 23.23
C GLY A 156 -2.52 2.13 22.76
N LEU A 157 -1.20 2.23 22.98
CA LEU A 157 -0.26 1.13 22.73
C LEU A 157 -0.56 -0.09 23.61
N GLY A 158 -0.90 0.12 24.88
CA GLY A 158 -1.29 -0.95 25.80
C GLY A 158 -2.54 -1.68 25.34
N ILE A 159 -3.60 -0.95 24.96
CA ILE A 159 -4.85 -1.51 24.43
C ILE A 159 -4.57 -2.32 23.16
N LEU A 160 -3.76 -1.77 22.24
CA LEU A 160 -3.38 -2.46 21.02
C LEU A 160 -2.62 -3.77 21.33
N PHE A 161 -1.70 -3.73 22.29
CA PHE A 161 -0.98 -4.91 22.74
C PHE A 161 -1.93 -5.99 23.30
N PHE A 162 -2.89 -5.62 24.17
CA PHE A 162 -3.89 -6.55 24.67
C PHE A 162 -4.80 -7.08 23.56
N LEU A 163 -5.18 -6.25 22.59
CA LEU A 163 -5.96 -6.68 21.43
C LEU A 163 -5.21 -7.75 20.63
N PHE A 164 -3.91 -7.58 20.40
CA PHE A 164 -3.08 -8.60 19.76
C PHE A 164 -3.07 -9.92 20.55
N LEU A 165 -3.03 -9.88 21.88
CA LEU A 165 -3.11 -11.09 22.71
C LEU A 165 -4.46 -11.79 22.61
N ILE A 166 -5.56 -11.03 22.57
CA ILE A 166 -6.92 -11.57 22.42
C ILE A 166 -7.08 -12.22 21.05
N VAL A 167 -6.65 -11.53 19.99
CA VAL A 167 -6.69 -12.06 18.62
C VAL A 167 -5.83 -13.32 18.52
N TYR A 168 -4.60 -13.30 19.06
CA TYR A 168 -3.76 -14.49 19.10
C TYR A 168 -4.46 -15.65 19.83
N GLY A 169 -5.01 -15.41 21.02
CA GLY A 169 -5.72 -16.45 21.79
C GLY A 169 -6.95 -17.00 21.06
N ALA A 170 -7.71 -16.14 20.38
CA ALA A 170 -8.90 -16.53 19.64
C ALA A 170 -8.58 -17.39 18.41
N PHE A 171 -7.54 -17.05 17.65
CA PHE A 171 -7.17 -17.79 16.44
C PHE A 171 -6.26 -18.99 16.70
N ALA A 172 -5.30 -18.87 17.61
CA ALA A 172 -4.38 -19.96 17.94
C ALA A 172 -5.00 -20.98 18.90
N LEU A 173 -6.11 -20.65 19.58
CA LEU A 173 -6.74 -21.45 20.64
C LEU A 173 -5.74 -21.95 21.69
N ARG A 174 -4.66 -21.19 21.89
CA ARG A 174 -3.56 -21.49 22.80
C ARG A 174 -3.29 -20.28 23.68
N ASN A 175 -2.71 -20.56 24.84
CA ASN A 175 -2.29 -19.51 25.76
C ASN A 175 -1.19 -18.66 25.10
N PRO A 176 -1.35 -17.33 24.96
CA PRO A 176 -0.31 -16.44 24.42
C PRO A 176 0.87 -16.25 25.38
N PHE A 177 0.67 -16.33 26.69
CA PHE A 177 1.69 -15.93 27.68
C PHE A 177 3.04 -16.69 27.58
N PRO A 178 3.08 -18.00 27.26
CA PRO A 178 4.34 -18.70 27.01
C PRO A 178 5.12 -18.09 25.84
N PHE A 179 4.45 -17.75 24.73
CA PHE A 179 5.10 -17.13 23.57
C PHE A 179 5.77 -15.80 23.92
N LEU A 180 5.13 -14.99 24.77
CA LEU A 180 5.67 -13.72 25.23
C LEU A 180 7.00 -13.93 25.97
N ARG A 181 7.07 -14.92 26.86
CA ARG A 181 8.27 -15.18 27.67
C ARG A 181 9.51 -15.45 26.82
N TYR A 182 9.37 -16.19 25.72
CA TYR A 182 10.49 -16.46 24.80
C TYR A 182 10.97 -15.20 24.05
N ASN A 183 10.11 -14.18 23.91
CA ASN A 183 10.40 -12.95 23.16
C ASN A 183 10.72 -11.72 24.02
N VAL A 184 10.75 -11.87 25.36
CA VAL A 184 11.02 -10.75 26.30
C VAL A 184 12.35 -10.05 25.97
N LYS A 185 13.40 -10.79 25.61
CA LYS A 185 14.71 -10.22 25.24
C LYS A 185 14.60 -9.29 24.03
N ALA A 186 13.93 -9.76 22.97
CA ALA A 186 13.71 -8.98 21.76
C ALA A 186 12.94 -7.69 22.06
N TRP A 187 11.99 -7.72 22.98
CA TRP A 187 11.23 -6.52 23.38
C TRP A 187 12.09 -5.49 24.09
N PHE A 188 12.94 -5.91 25.04
CA PHE A 188 13.85 -5.00 25.72
C PHE A 188 14.85 -4.37 24.75
N ILE A 189 15.37 -5.15 23.81
CA ILE A 189 16.30 -4.65 22.78
C ILE A 189 15.57 -3.64 21.89
N SER A 190 14.40 -3.99 21.36
CA SER A 190 13.60 -3.10 20.50
C SER A 190 13.24 -1.79 21.20
N PHE A 191 12.91 -1.86 22.49
CA PHE A 191 12.65 -0.68 23.32
C PHE A 191 13.92 0.17 23.51
N ALA A 192 15.05 -0.46 23.84
CA ALA A 192 16.31 0.24 24.07
C ALA A 192 16.88 0.88 22.79
N THR A 193 16.75 0.21 21.65
CA THR A 193 17.26 0.67 20.36
C THR A 193 16.25 1.47 19.57
N THR A 194 15.00 1.56 20.03
CA THR A 194 13.87 2.22 19.35
C THR A 194 13.62 1.72 17.91
N SER A 195 14.05 0.48 17.61
CA SER A 195 14.03 -0.07 16.26
C SER A 195 13.72 -1.57 16.26
N PRO A 196 12.65 -2.01 15.58
CA PRO A 196 12.26 -3.43 15.55
C PRO A 196 13.21 -4.30 14.71
N ILE A 197 13.89 -3.71 13.72
CA ILE A 197 14.83 -4.44 12.84
C ILE A 197 16.06 -4.91 13.63
N VAL A 198 16.50 -4.12 14.62
CA VAL A 198 17.67 -4.46 15.45
C VAL A 198 17.39 -5.66 16.36
N SER A 199 16.13 -5.85 16.77
CA SER A 199 15.71 -6.99 17.59
C SER A 199 15.42 -8.28 16.80
N LEU A 200 15.39 -8.24 15.47
CA LEU A 200 15.08 -9.40 14.61
C LEU A 200 15.86 -10.70 14.95
N PRO A 201 17.19 -10.70 15.16
CA PRO A 201 17.90 -11.94 15.49
C PRO A 201 17.35 -12.61 16.75
N GLU A 202 17.04 -11.83 17.79
CA GLU A 202 16.50 -12.35 19.05
C GLU A 202 15.02 -12.77 18.91
N MET A 203 14.28 -12.17 17.98
CA MET A 203 12.95 -12.63 17.61
C MET A 203 12.99 -13.99 16.92
N PHE A 204 13.99 -14.25 16.06
CA PHE A 204 14.19 -15.57 15.45
C PHE A 204 14.49 -16.61 16.52
N ASP A 205 15.44 -16.34 17.42
CA ASP A 205 15.80 -17.26 18.50
C ASP A 205 14.62 -17.55 19.44
N GLY A 206 13.80 -16.53 19.75
CA GLY A 206 12.58 -16.68 20.53
C GLY A 206 11.51 -17.52 19.85
N CYS A 207 11.34 -17.36 18.53
CA CYS A 207 10.44 -18.18 17.72
C CYS A 207 10.92 -19.63 17.59
N ASP A 208 12.22 -19.85 17.42
CA ASP A 208 12.82 -21.18 17.28
C ASP A 208 12.70 -21.97 18.59
N GLN A 209 12.92 -21.32 19.75
CA GLN A 209 12.71 -21.91 21.07
C GLN A 209 11.24 -22.25 21.37
N TYR A 210 10.31 -21.46 20.84
CA TYR A 210 8.87 -21.73 20.96
C TYR A 210 8.41 -22.88 20.02
N GLY A 211 9.20 -23.22 19.01
CA GLY A 211 8.88 -24.26 18.02
C GLY A 211 8.04 -23.76 16.84
N VAL A 212 8.17 -22.48 16.45
CA VAL A 212 7.60 -21.96 15.19
C VAL A 212 8.42 -22.50 14.01
N ASP A 213 7.76 -22.80 12.89
CA ASP A 213 8.45 -23.17 11.66
C ASP A 213 9.39 -22.05 11.19
N GLN A 214 10.66 -22.40 10.94
CA GLN A 214 11.70 -21.43 10.57
C GLN A 214 11.43 -20.77 9.22
N THR A 215 10.76 -21.46 8.30
CA THR A 215 10.42 -20.91 6.97
C THR A 215 9.41 -19.78 7.14
N VAL A 216 8.40 -20.00 7.99
CA VAL A 216 7.37 -19.00 8.30
C VAL A 216 7.95 -17.83 9.08
N SER A 217 8.76 -18.08 10.12
CA SER A 217 9.32 -17.01 10.96
C SER A 217 10.29 -16.12 10.19
N ARG A 218 11.20 -16.70 9.40
CA ARG A 218 12.21 -15.98 8.61
C ARG A 218 11.63 -15.20 7.45
N PHE A 219 10.46 -15.57 6.96
CA PHE A 219 9.73 -14.80 5.95
C PHE A 219 8.87 -13.69 6.57
N SER A 220 8.07 -14.03 7.58
CA SER A 220 7.06 -13.13 8.14
C SER A 220 7.66 -12.04 9.03
N LEU A 221 8.66 -12.34 9.85
CA LEU A 221 9.23 -11.36 10.80
C LEU A 221 9.91 -10.17 10.11
N PRO A 222 10.78 -10.35 9.09
CA PRO A 222 11.36 -9.20 8.38
C PRO A 222 10.32 -8.37 7.63
N LEU A 223 9.31 -9.05 7.05
CA LEU A 223 8.23 -8.41 6.33
C LEU A 223 7.40 -7.53 7.28
N THR A 224 7.03 -8.07 8.45
CA THR A 224 6.26 -7.34 9.46
C THR A 224 7.09 -6.23 10.12
N ALA A 225 8.37 -6.46 10.42
CA ALA A 225 9.24 -5.43 11.01
C ALA A 225 9.42 -4.20 10.09
N THR A 226 9.23 -4.35 8.78
CA THR A 226 9.36 -3.25 7.81
C THR A 226 8.03 -2.63 7.39
N LEU A 227 6.98 -3.43 7.25
CA LEU A 227 5.68 -2.96 6.76
C LEU A 227 4.67 -2.63 7.86
N LEU A 228 4.77 -3.24 9.05
CA LEU A 228 3.81 -3.06 10.12
C LEU A 228 4.23 -1.92 11.05
N ALA A 229 3.63 -0.74 10.85
CA ALA A 229 3.90 0.47 11.63
C ALA A 229 2.78 0.81 12.63
N SER A 230 2.31 -0.16 13.43
CA SER A 230 1.16 0.06 14.32
C SER A 230 1.45 1.06 15.46
N GLY A 231 2.65 1.03 16.05
CA GLY A 231 3.05 1.99 17.09
C GLY A 231 3.07 3.44 16.58
N PRO A 232 3.80 3.74 15.48
CA PRO A 232 3.78 5.05 14.84
C PRO A 232 2.38 5.50 14.43
N ALA A 233 1.52 4.60 13.93
CA ALA A 233 0.15 4.94 13.57
C ALA A 233 -0.63 5.49 14.78
N VAL A 234 -0.60 4.81 15.93
CA VAL A 234 -1.27 5.29 17.15
C VAL A 234 -0.72 6.66 17.59
N PHE A 235 0.60 6.84 17.54
CA PHE A 235 1.22 8.11 17.88
C PHE A 235 0.81 9.25 16.94
N ILE A 236 0.87 9.04 15.62
CA ILE A 236 0.55 10.05 14.61
C ILE A 236 -0.94 10.44 14.71
N SER A 237 -1.85 9.47 14.84
CA SER A 237 -3.27 9.74 14.98
C SER A 237 -3.59 10.49 16.28
N ALA A 238 -3.00 10.08 17.41
CA ALA A 238 -3.18 10.78 18.69
C ALA A 238 -2.60 12.20 18.65
N ALA A 239 -1.43 12.40 18.03
CA ALA A 239 -0.80 13.70 17.89
C ALA A 239 -1.63 14.63 17.01
N ALA A 240 -2.18 14.13 15.90
CA ALA A 240 -3.06 14.89 15.02
C ALA A 240 -4.32 15.37 15.76
N ILE A 241 -4.94 14.50 16.57
CA ILE A 241 -6.11 14.88 17.40
C ILE A 241 -5.71 15.87 18.49
N PHE A 242 -4.58 15.68 19.15
CA PHE A 242 -4.08 16.59 20.19
C PHE A 242 -3.83 18.00 19.64
N VAL A 243 -3.22 18.11 18.46
CA VAL A 243 -3.04 19.40 17.77
C VAL A 243 -4.38 19.97 17.31
N ALA A 244 -5.33 19.14 16.87
CA ALA A 244 -6.66 19.63 16.51
C ALA A 244 -7.43 20.20 17.72
N GLN A 245 -7.18 19.69 18.93
CA GLN A 245 -7.80 20.21 20.16
C GLN A 245 -7.25 21.59 20.57
N THR A 246 -6.07 21.97 20.10
CA THR A 246 -5.53 23.32 20.34
C THR A 246 -6.02 24.33 19.30
N ALA A 247 -6.62 23.87 18.20
CA ALA A 247 -7.25 24.71 17.20
C ALA A 247 -8.69 25.10 17.62
N PRO A 248 -9.18 26.28 17.22
CA PRO A 248 -10.51 26.77 17.60
C PRO A 248 -11.67 26.00 16.96
N GLU A 249 -11.43 25.24 15.88
CA GLU A 249 -12.44 24.44 15.20
C GLU A 249 -12.21 22.94 15.44
N MET A 250 -13.26 22.25 15.90
CA MET A 250 -13.21 20.80 16.03
C MET A 250 -13.20 20.14 14.64
N PRO A 251 -12.34 19.13 14.41
CA PRO A 251 -12.27 18.45 13.13
C PRO A 251 -13.59 17.71 12.84
N SER A 252 -14.10 17.88 11.62
CA SER A 252 -15.23 17.10 11.11
C SER A 252 -14.91 15.60 11.13
N VAL A 253 -15.92 14.75 11.32
CA VAL A 253 -15.81 13.28 11.29
C VAL A 253 -15.10 12.80 10.01
N GLY A 254 -15.32 13.49 8.87
CA GLY A 254 -14.63 13.18 7.62
C GLY A 254 -13.11 13.41 7.67
N THR A 255 -12.65 14.41 8.42
CA THR A 255 -11.20 14.66 8.63
C THR A 255 -10.61 13.61 9.55
N LEU A 256 -11.37 13.14 10.52
CA LEU A 256 -10.93 12.10 11.46
C LEU A 256 -10.72 10.75 10.77
N VAL A 257 -11.56 10.41 9.79
CA VAL A 257 -11.40 9.22 8.94
C VAL A 257 -10.21 9.35 7.99
N ILE A 258 -9.83 10.56 7.57
CA ILE A 258 -8.68 10.79 6.69
C ILE A 258 -7.34 10.70 7.45
N ILE A 259 -7.34 11.12 8.71
CA ILE A 259 -6.16 11.00 9.60
C ILE A 259 -5.83 9.54 9.91
N TRP A 260 -6.81 8.63 9.76
CA TRP A 260 -6.72 7.20 10.04
C TRP A 260 -6.50 6.39 8.76
#